data_AF-A0A8I1MFD8-F1
#
_entry.id   AF-A0A8I1MFD8-F1
#
_cell.length_a   1.000
_cell.length_b   1.000
_cell.length_c   1.000
_cell.angle_alpha   90.00
_cell.angle_beta   90.00
_cell.angle_gamma   90.00
#
_symmetry.space_group_name_H-M   'P 1'
#
loop_
_entity.id
_entity.type
_entity.pdbx_description
1 polymer ?
#
loop_
_entity_poly.entity_id
_entity_poly.type
_entity_poly.pdbx_seq_one_letter_code
_entity_poly.pdbx_strand_id
1 'polypeptide(L)'
;MNDVPIIQGEKVILRQPIDRDVDDYLQIETHPELVRMYGGTPSDIQPKTRERALKFVEAIRKNKLEWCVEYNGRFVGQARLVINEHDNRARYAISLFDPSVKLFRWM
;
A
#
# COMPACT_ATOMS: atom_id res chain seq x y z
N MET A 1 -18.45 1.77 -4.00
CA MET A 1 -17.41 1.34 -4.94
C MET A 1 -16.33 2.42 -4.90
N ASN A 2 -15.06 2.05 -4.74
CA ASN A 2 -13.96 3.01 -4.84
C ASN A 2 -13.93 3.50 -6.31
N ASP A 3 -13.87 4.81 -6.54
CA ASP A 3 -13.84 5.46 -7.86
C ASP A 3 -12.72 6.51 -7.90
N VAL A 4 -11.59 6.18 -7.27
CA VAL A 4 -10.41 7.05 -7.32
C VAL A 4 -9.87 7.16 -8.74
N PRO A 5 -9.39 8.35 -9.15
CA PRO A 5 -8.68 8.51 -10.41
C PRO A 5 -7.35 7.73 -10.39
N ILE A 6 -6.93 7.29 -11.56
CA ILE A 6 -5.57 6.78 -11.76
C ILE A 6 -4.62 7.99 -11.81
N ILE A 7 -3.55 7.95 -11.01
CA ILE A 7 -2.46 8.93 -11.06
C ILE A 7 -1.25 8.22 -11.65
N GLN A 8 -0.84 8.63 -12.85
CA GLN A 8 0.16 7.92 -13.64
C GLN A 8 1.43 8.77 -13.82
N GLY A 9 2.56 8.22 -13.38
CA GLY A 9 3.91 8.67 -13.74
C GLY A 9 4.60 7.64 -14.64
N GLU A 10 5.89 7.87 -14.91
CA GLU A 10 6.68 7.00 -15.79
C GLU A 10 6.85 5.58 -15.22
N LYS A 11 7.12 5.47 -13.91
CA LYS A 11 7.42 4.19 -13.24
C LYS A 11 6.48 3.86 -12.10
N VAL A 12 5.68 4.84 -11.66
CA VAL A 12 4.77 4.73 -10.52
C VAL A 12 3.35 5.00 -10.99
N ILE A 13 2.42 4.13 -10.62
CA ILE A 13 1.00 4.30 -10.88
C ILE A 13 0.25 4.15 -9.55
N LEU A 14 -0.59 5.13 -9.21
CA LEU A 14 -1.59 4.97 -8.16
C LEU A 14 -2.90 4.56 -8.82
N ARG A 15 -3.39 3.37 -8.49
CA ARG A 15 -4.56 2.78 -9.15
C ARG A 15 -5.44 2.03 -8.16
N GLN A 16 -6.63 1.64 -8.62
CA GLN A 16 -7.44 0.67 -7.90
C GLN A 16 -6.77 -0.71 -7.83
N PRO A 17 -7.18 -1.55 -6.87
CA PRO A 17 -6.64 -2.90 -6.76
C PRO A 17 -7.05 -3.82 -7.92
N ILE A 18 -6.14 -4.71 -8.31
CA ILE A 18 -6.36 -5.82 -9.25
C ILE A 18 -6.09 -7.16 -8.55
N ASP A 19 -6.56 -8.26 -9.12
CA ASP A 19 -6.47 -9.58 -8.46
C ASP A 19 -5.02 -10.00 -8.17
N ARG A 20 -4.08 -9.67 -9.07
CA ARG A 20 -2.65 -9.95 -8.93
C ARG A 20 -2.00 -9.26 -7.71
N ASP A 21 -2.58 -8.18 -7.20
CA ASP A 21 -2.03 -7.46 -6.03
C ASP A 21 -1.97 -8.36 -4.79
N VAL A 22 -2.87 -9.34 -4.70
CA VAL A 22 -2.86 -10.34 -3.62
C VAL A 22 -1.58 -11.18 -3.68
N ASP A 23 -1.20 -11.62 -4.88
CA ASP A 23 -0.03 -12.46 -5.09
C ASP A 23 1.27 -11.67 -4.90
N ASP A 24 1.34 -10.45 -5.45
CA ASP A 24 2.48 -9.55 -5.25
C ASP A 24 2.70 -9.25 -3.76
N TYR A 25 1.63 -8.99 -2.99
CA TYR A 25 1.73 -8.76 -1.55
C TYR A 25 2.17 -10.00 -0.76
N LEU A 26 1.75 -11.19 -1.19
CA LEU A 26 2.12 -12.46 -0.55
C LEU A 26 3.58 -12.83 -0.75
N GLN A 27 4.15 -12.52 -1.92
CA GLN A 27 5.53 -12.86 -2.25
C GLN A 27 6.56 -12.08 -1.44
N ILE A 28 6.16 -10.96 -0.83
CA ILE A 28 7.06 -10.08 -0.08
C ILE A 28 6.94 -10.37 1.41
N GLU A 29 8.02 -10.82 2.03
CA GLU A 29 8.08 -11.02 3.48
C GLU A 29 7.97 -9.69 4.24
N THR A 30 7.39 -9.75 5.43
CA THR A 30 7.29 -8.58 6.30
C THR A 30 8.66 -8.29 6.91
N HIS A 31 9.27 -7.16 6.52
CA HIS A 31 10.57 -6.77 7.06
C HIS A 31 10.46 -6.26 8.51
N PRO A 32 11.30 -6.74 9.45
CA PRO A 32 11.29 -6.32 10.86
C PRO A 32 11.37 -4.81 11.07
N GLU A 33 12.20 -4.13 10.29
CA GLU A 33 12.36 -2.67 10.41
C GLU A 33 11.09 -1.92 10.00
N LEU A 34 10.35 -2.40 8.98
CA LEU A 34 9.07 -1.80 8.59
C LEU A 34 8.06 -1.92 9.73
N VAL A 35 8.04 -3.05 10.44
CA VAL A 35 7.17 -3.25 11.59
C VAL A 35 7.48 -2.27 12.72
N ARG A 36 8.76 -2.02 13.02
CA ARG A 36 9.16 -0.98 13.99
C ARG A 36 8.70 0.40 13.57
N MET A 37 8.88 0.76 12.30
CA MET A 37 8.46 2.06 11.76
C MET A 37 6.94 2.25 11.80
N TYR A 38 6.18 1.16 11.66
CA TYR A 38 4.72 1.16 11.83
C TYR A 38 4.28 1.10 13.31
N GLY A 39 5.21 1.13 14.26
CA GLY A 39 4.94 1.10 15.70
C GLY A 39 4.60 -0.29 16.25
N GLY A 40 4.88 -1.35 15.49
CA GLY A 40 4.69 -2.74 15.90
C GLY A 40 5.95 -3.37 16.51
N THR A 41 5.78 -4.58 17.05
CA THR A 41 6.86 -5.37 17.66
C THR A 41 7.35 -6.45 16.69
N PRO A 42 8.64 -6.47 16.29
CA PRO A 42 9.14 -7.45 15.33
C PRO A 42 9.04 -8.91 15.75
N SER A 43 9.05 -9.20 17.06
CA SER A 43 8.86 -10.56 17.59
C SER A 43 7.50 -11.15 17.24
N ASP A 44 6.52 -10.30 16.92
CA ASP A 44 5.14 -10.70 16.68
C ASP A 44 4.86 -10.93 15.18
N ILE A 45 5.88 -10.79 14.32
CA ILE A 45 5.75 -11.04 12.88
C ILE A 45 5.32 -12.48 12.66
N GLN A 46 4.19 -12.61 11.98
CA GLN A 46 3.67 -13.89 11.49
C GLN A 46 3.79 -13.93 9.96
N PRO A 47 3.98 -15.14 9.37
CA PRO A 47 3.92 -15.30 7.93
C PRO A 47 2.63 -14.70 7.34
N LYS A 48 2.75 -14.09 6.17
CA LYS A 48 1.57 -13.64 5.42
C LYS A 48 0.77 -14.86 4.98
N THR A 49 -0.54 -14.79 5.17
CA THR A 49 -1.47 -15.80 4.67
C THR A 49 -2.27 -15.21 3.52
N ARG A 50 -2.70 -16.07 2.59
CA ARG A 50 -3.55 -15.64 1.46
C ARG A 50 -4.82 -14.93 1.92
N GLU A 51 -5.42 -15.39 3.02
CA GLU A 51 -6.58 -14.75 3.62
C GLU A 51 -6.27 -13.31 4.08
N ARG A 52 -5.12 -13.07 4.74
CA ARG A 52 -4.71 -11.73 5.17
C ARG A 52 -4.41 -10.83 3.97
N ALA A 53 -3.79 -11.37 2.93
CA ALA A 53 -3.54 -10.64 1.69
C ALA A 53 -4.84 -10.20 1.00
N LEU A 54 -5.81 -11.11 0.88
CA LEU A 54 -7.14 -10.80 0.36
C LEU A 54 -7.82 -9.71 1.18
N LYS A 55 -7.81 -9.82 2.51
CA LYS A 55 -8.40 -8.80 3.41
C LYS A 55 -7.73 -7.43 3.24
N PHE A 56 -6.41 -7.41 3.09
CA PHE A 56 -5.65 -6.17 2.89
C PHE A 56 -6.02 -5.49 1.56
N VAL A 57 -5.96 -6.22 0.46
CA VAL A 57 -6.32 -5.70 -0.88
C VAL A 57 -7.78 -5.26 -0.94
N GLU A 58 -8.68 -6.02 -0.33
CA GLU A 58 -10.10 -5.69 -0.27
C GLU A 58 -10.39 -4.47 0.63
N ALA A 59 -9.59 -4.23 1.66
CA ALA A 59 -9.71 -3.00 2.47
C ALA A 59 -9.41 -1.76 1.61
N ILE A 60 -8.37 -1.80 0.77
CA ILE A 60 -8.06 -0.73 -0.19
C ILE A 60 -9.24 -0.52 -1.15
N ARG A 61 -9.81 -1.61 -1.68
CA ARG A 61 -10.97 -1.56 -2.59
C ARG A 61 -12.20 -0.91 -1.95
N LYS A 62 -12.38 -1.04 -0.63
CA LYS A 62 -13.54 -0.49 0.11
C LYS A 62 -13.39 0.99 0.47
N ASN A 63 -12.17 1.49 0.61
CA ASN A 63 -11.94 2.89 0.95
C ASN A 63 -12.05 3.79 -0.28
N LYS A 64 -12.80 4.90 -0.18
CA LYS A 64 -13.10 5.79 -1.33
C LYS A 64 -11.91 6.55 -1.90
N LEU A 65 -10.87 6.76 -1.10
CA LEU A 65 -9.69 7.57 -1.43
C LEU A 65 -8.42 6.81 -1.01
N GLU A 66 -8.31 5.59 -1.50
CA GLU A 66 -7.15 4.73 -1.28
C GLU A 66 -6.75 4.05 -2.59
N TRP A 67 -5.44 3.95 -2.80
CA TRP A 67 -4.82 3.44 -4.02
C TRP A 67 -3.84 2.33 -3.67
N CYS A 68 -3.72 1.37 -4.58
CA CYS A 68 -2.52 0.57 -4.71
C CYS A 68 -1.41 1.42 -5.35
N VAL A 69 -0.22 1.38 -4.75
CA VAL A 69 1.01 1.92 -5.33
C VAL A 69 1.64 0.82 -6.16
N GLU A 70 1.64 1.00 -7.47
CA GLU A 70 2.36 0.15 -8.41
C GLU A 70 3.71 0.80 -8.75
N TYR A 71 4.77 -0.02 -8.81
CA TYR A 71 6.07 0.36 -9.35
C TYR A 71 6.54 -0.67 -10.37
N ASN A 72 6.79 -0.24 -11.61
CA ASN A 72 7.19 -1.10 -12.74
C ASN A 72 6.31 -2.38 -12.86
N GLY A 73 4.98 -2.23 -12.79
CA GLY A 73 4.05 -3.36 -12.94
C GLY A 73 3.89 -4.26 -11.71
N ARG A 74 4.48 -3.91 -10.56
CA ARG A 74 4.35 -4.66 -9.30
C ARG A 74 3.66 -3.82 -8.23
N PHE A 75 2.76 -4.43 -7.48
CA PHE A 75 2.15 -3.81 -6.30
C PHE A 75 3.13 -3.78 -5.12
N VAL A 76 3.43 -2.58 -4.62
CA VAL A 76 4.54 -2.36 -3.66
C VAL A 76 4.13 -1.61 -2.40
N GLY A 77 2.88 -1.13 -2.35
CA GLY A 77 2.40 -0.33 -1.23
C GLY A 77 1.00 0.23 -1.46
N GLN A 78 0.53 1.05 -0.53
CA GLN A 78 -0.73 1.76 -0.65
C GLN A 78 -0.56 3.26 -0.35
N ALA A 79 -1.47 4.06 -0.88
CA ALA A 79 -1.59 5.47 -0.54
C ALA A 79 -3.04 5.76 -0.14
N ARG A 80 -3.26 6.58 0.89
CA ARG A 80 -4.59 6.90 1.40
C ARG A 80 -4.72 8.38 1.69
N LEU A 81 -5.81 8.98 1.22
CA LEU A 81 -6.23 10.32 1.56
C LEU A 81 -7.47 10.25 2.46
N VAL A 82 -7.39 10.82 3.65
CA VAL A 82 -8.51 10.95 4.57
C VAL A 82 -8.85 12.42 4.70
N ILE A 83 -10.10 12.79 4.40
CA ILE A 83 -10.61 14.14 4.50
C ILE A 83 -11.49 14.23 5.76
N ASN A 84 -11.26 15.24 6.59
CA ASN A 84 -12.14 15.61 7.67
C ASN A 84 -12.99 16.80 7.20
N GLU A 85 -14.27 16.54 6.99
CA GLU A 85 -15.21 17.56 6.46
C GLU A 85 -15.56 18.64 7.49
N HIS A 86 -15.32 18.41 8.79
CA HIS A 86 -15.63 19.39 9.84
C HIS A 86 -14.64 20.55 9.90
N ASP A 87 -13.36 20.29 9.59
CA ASP A 87 -12.27 21.27 9.72
C ASP A 87 -11.49 21.48 8.42
N ASN A 88 -11.95 20.89 7.29
CA ASN A 88 -11.28 20.90 5.98
C ASN A 88 -9.82 20.41 6.00
N ARG A 89 -9.45 19.60 6.99
CA ARG A 89 -8.11 19.01 7.05
C ARG A 89 -8.08 17.72 6.24
N ALA A 90 -6.97 17.50 5.55
CA ALA A 90 -6.67 16.22 4.94
C ALA A 90 -5.43 15.58 5.57
N ARG A 91 -5.43 14.25 5.66
CA ARG A 91 -4.25 13.45 5.96
C ARG A 91 -3.96 12.56 4.77
N TYR A 92 -2.74 12.65 4.26
CA TYR A 92 -2.24 11.75 3.24
C TYR A 92 -1.21 10.81 3.87
N ALA A 93 -1.36 9.51 3.64
CA ALA A 93 -0.45 8.48 4.13
C ALA A 93 0.00 7.61 2.97
N ILE A 94 1.28 7.27 2.93
CA ILE A 94 1.86 6.30 2.00
C ILE A 94 2.53 5.21 2.84
N SER A 95 2.27 3.96 2.48
CA SER A 95 2.91 2.79 3.09
C SER A 95 3.48 1.90 1.99
N LEU A 96 4.79 1.73 1.97
CA LEU A 96 5.48 0.83 1.05
C LEU A 96 5.94 -0.38 1.86
N PHE A 97 5.73 -1.58 1.33
CA PHE A 97 6.07 -2.82 2.01
C PHE A 97 7.17 -3.62 1.30
N ASP A 98 7.55 -3.26 0.07
CA ASP A 98 8.64 -3.91 -0.66
C ASP A 98 9.96 -3.13 -0.48
N PRO A 99 10.89 -3.60 0.39
CA PRO A 99 12.16 -2.92 0.60
C PRO A 99 13.12 -3.03 -0.61
N SER A 100 12.85 -3.90 -1.58
CA SER A 100 13.66 -3.99 -2.80
C SER A 100 13.45 -2.81 -3.75
N VAL A 101 12.35 -2.08 -3.57
CA VAL A 101 11.97 -0.96 -4.43
C VAL A 101 12.74 0.30 -4.03
N LYS A 102 13.64 0.73 -4.91
CA LYS A 102 14.36 2.00 -4.77
C LYS A 102 13.63 3.09 -5.55
N LEU A 103 12.63 3.71 -4.92
CA LEU A 103 11.88 4.83 -5.53
C LEU A 103 12.71 6.13 -5.63
N PHE A 104 13.72 6.28 -4.77
CA PHE A 104 14.57 7.47 -4.72
C PHE A 104 16.03 7.07 -4.82
N ARG A 105 16.69 7.53 -5.88
CA ARG A 105 18.15 7.62 -5.93
C ARG A 105 18.47 9.03 -5.45
N TRP A 106 18.92 9.18 -4.20
CA TRP A 106 19.47 10.46 -3.75
C TRP A 106 20.63 10.79 -4.70
N MET A 107 20.49 11.89 -5.43
CA MET A 107 21.53 12.49 -6.26
C MET A 107 22.07 13.71 -5.53
#